data_AF-A0A8S3VKU9-F1
#
_entry.id   AF-A0A8S3VKU9-F1
#
_cell.length_a   1.000
_cell.length_b   1.000
_cell.length_c   1.000
_cell.angle_alpha   90.00
_cell.angle_beta   90.00
_cell.angle_gamma   90.00
#
_symmetry.space_group_name_H-M   'P 1'
#
loop_
_entity.id
_entity.type
_entity.pdbx_description
1 polymer ?
#
loop_
_entity_poly.entity_id
_entity_poly.type
_entity_poly.pdbx_seq_one_letter_code
_entity_poly.pdbx_strand_id
1 'polypeptide(L)'
;MENQNYIGPYPDSTYYGCDYMSKDDRSDFLSWYKTKTNEVFDFAKEIKEYCCSDTTILREGVLRFRDLMLEVTGTGKTKNTHGQGVDVLDYVTIASVCMGVYKTNFLKEQYDLEVLRHDTDDIDQIPMTFTEKGFDVLDHDTWKSSETFLSENPQSKFGQRKFVKSPLAHVPSEGYTKRYNHSKSSIVWLEWMMKEEKMSIQHALNRGEFKIPGTKFHVDGYCQETNEVFEFLGCLWHGCKKCFPCERSGTKTSLTKQSMDELYVVTKKREKTIRELGYRKIWEHDFASQLKSNQRLKLFANNLDIEERLDPRLAFFGGRTDTTKLYFKVQNEEKIKYVDFTSLYPWTNKYCRYPLHHPEIITKDFEELDTYFGLCKVKILPPRHLYHAVLPYRCHGKLTFSLCKTCADTKHQVKCTHNEQERSITGTYATPEVMVAKEKGYRVLKLYEVWHFPDDTQYDKQTNSGGLFTNYVQLFFKIKQEASGFPPHCRKRKKNETTLDCIKKMKA
;
A
#
# COMPACT_ATOMS: atom_id res chain seq x y z
N MET A 1 -8.26 15.31 37.36
CA MET A 1 -9.73 15.14 37.23
C MET A 1 -10.34 15.59 38.55
N GLU A 2 -11.48 16.27 38.52
CA GLU A 2 -12.23 16.59 39.74
C GLU A 2 -12.73 15.28 40.39
N ASN A 3 -12.86 15.25 41.72
CA ASN A 3 -13.41 14.13 42.52
C ASN A 3 -12.58 12.83 42.62
N GLN A 4 -11.29 12.83 42.29
CA GLN A 4 -10.44 11.63 42.43
C GLN A 4 -10.29 11.11 43.87
N ASN A 5 -10.51 11.98 44.87
CA ASN A 5 -10.45 11.63 46.29
C ASN A 5 -11.86 11.47 46.90
N TYR A 6 -12.90 11.27 46.08
CA TYR A 6 -14.27 11.13 46.56
C TYR A 6 -14.41 9.83 47.38
N ILE A 7 -14.95 9.99 48.59
CA ILE A 7 -15.33 8.91 49.49
C ILE A 7 -16.72 9.26 50.02
N GLY A 8 -17.73 8.48 49.67
CA GLY A 8 -19.13 8.77 50.02
C GLY A 8 -20.09 7.71 49.49
N PRO A 9 -21.41 7.97 49.45
CA PRO A 9 -22.37 7.05 48.84
C PRO A 9 -22.06 6.76 47.36
N TYR A 10 -22.52 5.61 46.86
CA TYR A 10 -22.43 5.30 45.43
C TYR A 10 -23.09 6.40 44.57
N PRO A 11 -22.48 6.80 43.42
CA PRO A 11 -23.07 7.74 42.48
C PRO A 11 -24.46 7.32 42.01
N ASP A 12 -25.31 8.27 41.60
CA ASP A 12 -26.65 7.95 41.08
C ASP A 12 -26.57 7.02 39.85
N SER A 13 -27.54 6.10 39.75
CA SER A 13 -27.74 5.20 38.61
C SER A 13 -27.63 5.87 37.22
N THR A 14 -27.99 7.16 37.08
CA THR A 14 -27.89 7.89 35.81
C THR A 14 -26.44 8.05 35.34
N TYR A 15 -25.46 8.08 36.26
CA TYR A 15 -24.04 8.19 35.93
C TYR A 15 -23.45 6.92 35.32
N TYR A 16 -24.18 5.80 35.38
CA TYR A 16 -23.76 4.51 34.81
C TYR A 16 -24.32 4.27 33.40
N GLY A 17 -25.00 5.27 32.80
CA GLY A 17 -25.57 5.13 31.47
C GLY A 17 -26.76 4.16 31.41
N CYS A 18 -27.48 4.01 32.53
CA CYS A 18 -28.62 3.10 32.71
C CYS A 18 -29.70 3.22 31.60
N ASP A 19 -29.85 4.41 31.01
CA ASP A 19 -30.83 4.68 29.94
C ASP A 19 -30.39 4.18 28.56
N TYR A 20 -29.11 3.84 28.38
CA TYR A 20 -28.57 3.27 27.14
C TYR A 20 -28.42 1.74 27.19
N MET A 21 -28.68 1.13 28.35
CA MET A 21 -28.62 -0.32 28.53
C MET A 21 -29.81 -1.02 27.85
N SER A 22 -29.61 -2.27 27.44
CA SER A 22 -30.72 -3.12 27.03
C SER A 22 -31.69 -3.34 28.21
N LYS A 23 -32.93 -3.77 27.93
CA LYS A 23 -33.94 -3.96 28.98
C LYS A 23 -33.47 -4.97 30.05
N ASP A 24 -32.80 -6.04 29.62
CA ASP A 24 -32.35 -7.11 30.50
C ASP A 24 -31.13 -6.64 31.32
N ASP A 25 -30.12 -6.05 30.68
CA ASP A 25 -28.94 -5.51 31.37
C ASP A 25 -29.32 -4.42 32.39
N ARG A 26 -30.31 -3.58 32.04
CA ARG A 26 -30.84 -2.54 32.95
C ARG A 26 -31.47 -3.16 34.19
N SER A 27 -32.22 -4.24 34.02
CA SER A 27 -32.85 -4.96 35.14
C SER A 27 -31.79 -5.54 36.08
N ASP A 28 -30.77 -6.20 35.51
CA ASP A 28 -29.67 -6.80 36.27
C ASP A 28 -28.85 -5.73 37.00
N PHE A 29 -28.53 -4.63 36.32
CA PHE A 29 -27.84 -3.48 36.91
C PHE A 29 -28.63 -2.89 38.08
N LEU A 30 -29.92 -2.64 37.93
CA LEU A 30 -30.74 -2.06 39.00
C LEU A 30 -30.88 -3.02 40.19
N SER A 31 -30.90 -4.33 39.95
CA SER A 31 -30.88 -5.36 41.00
C SER A 31 -29.58 -5.29 41.79
N TRP A 32 -28.43 -5.27 41.11
CA TRP A 32 -27.13 -5.10 41.74
C TRP A 32 -27.00 -3.76 42.47
N TYR A 33 -27.39 -2.65 41.84
CA TYR A 33 -27.26 -1.30 42.40
C TYR A 33 -28.02 -1.13 43.72
N LYS A 34 -29.21 -1.75 43.84
CA LYS A 34 -29.95 -1.78 45.11
C LYS A 34 -29.15 -2.40 46.27
N THR A 35 -28.28 -3.37 45.99
CA THR A 35 -27.41 -3.98 47.01
C THR A 35 -26.35 -3.01 47.56
N LYS A 36 -26.07 -1.92 46.84
CA LYS A 36 -25.01 -0.94 47.15
C LYS A 36 -25.48 0.28 47.94
N THR A 37 -26.79 0.39 48.21
CA THR A 37 -27.44 1.57 48.82
C THR A 37 -26.83 2.02 50.17
N ASN A 38 -26.19 1.11 50.92
CA ASN A 38 -25.57 1.41 52.23
C ASN A 38 -24.04 1.24 52.24
N GLU A 39 -23.42 1.04 51.08
CA GLU A 39 -21.97 0.90 50.97
C GLU A 39 -21.30 2.26 50.68
N VAL A 40 -20.06 2.42 51.13
CA VAL A 40 -19.22 3.58 50.81
C VAL A 40 -18.47 3.29 49.53
N PHE A 41 -18.62 4.18 48.55
CA PHE A 41 -17.85 4.24 47.33
C PHE A 41 -16.59 5.09 47.55
N ASP A 42 -15.43 4.44 47.48
CA ASP A 42 -14.11 5.08 47.46
C ASP A 42 -13.61 5.09 46.03
N PHE A 43 -13.64 6.25 45.38
CA PHE A 43 -13.30 6.35 43.96
C PHE A 43 -11.86 5.92 43.68
N ALA A 44 -10.90 6.24 44.56
CA ALA A 44 -9.49 5.90 44.35
C ALA A 44 -9.26 4.38 44.42
N LYS A 45 -9.97 3.70 45.32
CA LYS A 45 -9.95 2.24 45.39
C LYS A 45 -10.63 1.61 44.18
N GLU A 46 -11.85 2.01 43.86
CA GLU A 46 -12.68 1.43 42.81
C GLU A 46 -12.05 1.62 41.42
N ILE A 47 -11.51 2.81 41.12
CA ILE A 47 -10.84 3.04 39.83
C ILE A 47 -9.55 2.21 39.69
N LYS A 48 -8.83 1.97 40.79
CA LYS A 48 -7.64 1.12 40.79
C LYS A 48 -8.03 -0.34 40.55
N GLU A 49 -9.04 -0.85 41.26
CA GLU A 49 -9.54 -2.21 41.09
C GLU A 49 -10.09 -2.43 39.68
N TYR A 50 -10.85 -1.49 39.14
CA TYR A 50 -11.31 -1.49 37.76
C TYR A 50 -10.14 -1.55 36.78
N CYS A 51 -9.17 -0.63 36.89
CA CYS A 51 -8.01 -0.61 35.98
C CYS A 51 -7.19 -1.89 36.05
N CYS A 52 -6.99 -2.46 37.26
CA CYS A 52 -6.30 -3.74 37.43
C CYS A 52 -7.09 -4.90 36.80
N SER A 53 -8.42 -4.92 36.99
CA SER A 53 -9.29 -5.94 36.41
C SER A 53 -9.31 -5.87 34.89
N ASP A 54 -9.55 -4.68 34.33
CA ASP A 54 -9.60 -4.41 32.89
C ASP A 54 -8.28 -4.81 32.20
N THR A 55 -7.15 -4.37 32.75
CA THR A 55 -5.84 -4.74 32.20
C THR A 55 -5.52 -6.24 32.37
N THR A 56 -5.98 -6.88 33.44
CA THR A 56 -5.83 -8.33 33.63
C THR A 56 -6.65 -9.09 32.60
N ILE A 57 -7.93 -8.75 32.42
CA ILE A 57 -8.81 -9.39 31.43
C ILE A 57 -8.25 -9.23 30.02
N LEU A 58 -7.78 -8.03 29.66
CA LEU A 58 -7.15 -7.78 28.37
C LEU A 58 -5.87 -8.61 28.20
N ARG A 59 -5.02 -8.69 29.23
CA ARG A 59 -3.81 -9.53 29.21
C ARG A 59 -4.15 -11.00 29.02
N GLU A 60 -5.06 -11.56 29.82
CA GLU A 60 -5.47 -12.96 29.71
C GLU A 60 -6.10 -13.25 28.34
N GLY A 61 -6.91 -12.31 27.81
CA GLY A 61 -7.48 -12.40 26.47
C GLY A 61 -6.40 -12.43 25.37
N VAL A 62 -5.39 -11.58 25.47
CA VAL A 62 -4.25 -11.56 24.53
C VAL A 62 -3.42 -12.84 24.63
N LEU A 63 -3.14 -13.33 25.83
CA LEU A 63 -2.40 -14.59 26.04
C LEU A 63 -3.18 -15.76 25.43
N ARG A 64 -4.49 -15.85 25.69
CA ARG A 64 -5.32 -16.89 25.10
C ARG A 64 -5.39 -16.79 23.58
N PHE A 65 -5.48 -15.58 23.04
CA PHE A 65 -5.46 -15.36 21.60
C PHE A 65 -4.12 -15.76 20.98
N ARG A 66 -3.00 -15.44 21.63
CA ARG A 66 -1.66 -15.86 21.21
C ARG A 66 -1.55 -17.38 21.16
N ASP A 67 -1.97 -18.09 22.21
CA ASP A 67 -1.93 -19.54 22.27
C ASP A 67 -2.74 -20.18 21.13
N LEU A 68 -3.98 -19.70 20.92
CA LEU A 68 -4.83 -20.17 19.84
C LEU A 68 -4.22 -19.92 18.45
N MET A 69 -3.58 -18.77 18.26
CA MET A 69 -2.93 -18.44 17.00
C MET A 69 -1.71 -19.32 16.75
N LEU A 70 -0.87 -19.56 17.76
CA LEU A 70 0.25 -20.50 17.65
C LEU A 70 -0.25 -21.93 17.35
N GLU A 71 -1.30 -22.38 18.04
CA GLU A 71 -1.92 -23.70 17.82
C GLU A 71 -2.45 -23.85 16.38
N VAL A 72 -3.19 -22.86 15.88
CA VAL A 72 -3.82 -22.93 14.55
C VAL A 72 -2.83 -22.70 13.41
N THR A 73 -1.72 -22.00 13.66
CA THR A 73 -0.75 -21.64 12.63
C THR A 73 0.54 -22.47 12.68
N GLY A 74 0.77 -23.21 13.77
CA GLY A 74 1.97 -23.96 14.05
C GLY A 74 1.85 -25.45 13.74
N THR A 75 2.32 -25.85 12.55
CA THR A 75 2.78 -27.23 12.27
C THR A 75 4.07 -27.27 11.44
N GLY A 76 4.73 -26.13 11.19
CA GLY A 76 5.94 -26.05 10.36
C GLY A 76 6.82 -24.84 10.71
N LYS A 77 8.13 -24.96 10.50
CA LYS A 77 9.15 -23.95 10.79
C LYS A 77 8.88 -22.65 10.02
N THR A 78 8.66 -21.54 10.71
CA THR A 78 8.44 -20.21 10.12
C THR A 78 9.74 -19.40 10.04
N LYS A 79 9.78 -18.34 9.20
CA LYS A 79 10.97 -17.49 8.98
C LYS A 79 11.36 -16.64 10.20
N ASN A 80 10.42 -16.38 11.10
CA ASN A 80 10.61 -15.56 12.29
C ASN A 80 10.03 -16.33 13.48
N THR A 81 10.89 -16.71 14.43
CA THR A 81 10.65 -17.49 15.67
C THR A 81 10.69 -19.01 15.53
N HIS A 82 11.70 -19.60 16.20
CA HIS A 82 11.72 -20.81 17.05
C HIS A 82 10.70 -21.96 16.85
N GLY A 83 10.11 -22.14 15.65
CA GLY A 83 9.43 -23.36 15.23
C GLY A 83 8.01 -23.59 15.78
N GLN A 84 7.24 -22.56 16.15
CA GLN A 84 5.93 -22.74 16.81
C GLN A 84 4.72 -22.06 16.15
N GLY A 85 4.85 -21.49 14.94
CA GLY A 85 3.76 -20.81 14.23
C GLY A 85 3.95 -19.29 14.16
N VAL A 86 2.85 -18.55 13.96
CA VAL A 86 2.84 -17.08 13.93
C VAL A 86 2.48 -16.53 15.30
N ASP A 87 3.46 -15.94 15.98
CA ASP A 87 3.23 -15.24 17.24
C ASP A 87 2.58 -13.88 16.98
N VAL A 88 1.45 -13.61 17.64
CA VAL A 88 0.72 -12.35 17.48
C VAL A 88 1.49 -11.16 18.05
N LEU A 89 2.40 -11.40 19.00
CA LEU A 89 3.19 -10.35 19.67
C LEU A 89 4.40 -9.89 18.85
N ASP A 90 4.77 -10.62 17.79
CA ASP A 90 5.81 -10.21 16.84
C ASP A 90 5.36 -9.08 15.90
N TYR A 91 4.08 -8.73 15.95
CA TYR A 91 3.46 -7.78 15.02
C TYR A 91 2.78 -6.64 15.77
N VAL A 92 2.94 -5.43 15.25
CA VAL A 92 2.38 -4.20 15.85
C VAL A 92 0.85 -4.11 15.67
N THR A 93 0.30 -4.74 14.62
CA THR A 93 -1.13 -4.66 14.29
C THR A 93 -1.74 -6.02 13.96
N ILE A 94 -3.05 -6.19 14.21
CA ILE A 94 -3.81 -7.37 13.79
C ILE A 94 -3.71 -7.60 12.28
N ALA A 95 -3.76 -6.54 11.47
CA ALA A 95 -3.61 -6.65 10.02
C ALA A 95 -2.24 -7.25 9.63
N SER A 96 -1.17 -6.85 10.33
CA SER A 96 0.15 -7.44 10.13
C SER A 96 0.25 -8.88 10.62
N VAL A 97 -0.45 -9.28 11.70
CA VAL A 97 -0.59 -10.69 12.11
C VAL A 97 -1.27 -11.49 11.01
N CYS A 98 -2.41 -11.02 10.48
CA CYS A 98 -3.12 -11.67 9.38
C CYS A 98 -2.23 -11.88 8.15
N MET A 99 -1.44 -10.85 7.79
CA MET A 99 -0.47 -10.97 6.71
C MET A 99 0.69 -11.92 7.04
N GLY A 100 1.13 -11.97 8.29
CA GLY A 100 2.12 -12.96 8.77
C GLY A 100 1.61 -14.39 8.61
N VAL A 101 0.37 -14.66 8.99
CA VAL A 101 -0.30 -15.95 8.77
C VAL A 101 -0.42 -16.26 7.28
N TYR A 102 -0.89 -15.30 6.48
CA TYR A 102 -1.02 -15.50 5.04
C TYR A 102 0.33 -15.84 4.39
N LYS A 103 1.39 -15.07 4.69
CA LYS A 103 2.73 -15.28 4.13
C LYS A 103 3.37 -16.60 4.57
N THR A 104 3.08 -17.05 5.78
CA THR A 104 3.64 -18.29 6.32
C THR A 104 2.92 -19.52 5.79
N ASN A 105 1.58 -19.50 5.75
CA ASN A 105 0.78 -20.71 5.57
C ASN A 105 0.08 -20.80 4.20
N PHE A 106 -0.01 -19.71 3.45
CA PHE A 106 -0.84 -19.65 2.23
C PHE A 106 -0.10 -19.13 1.00
N LEU A 107 0.86 -18.23 1.18
CA LEU A 107 1.65 -17.68 0.08
C LEU A 107 2.70 -18.69 -0.37
N LYS A 108 2.53 -19.24 -1.57
CA LYS A 108 3.48 -20.16 -2.19
C LYS A 108 4.55 -19.36 -2.94
N GLU A 109 5.74 -19.33 -2.37
CA GLU A 109 6.91 -18.72 -2.98
C GLU A 109 7.87 -19.80 -3.50
N GLN A 110 8.64 -19.45 -4.52
CA GLN A 110 9.67 -20.32 -5.10
C GLN A 110 11.06 -19.79 -4.77
N TYR A 111 11.93 -20.72 -4.41
CA TYR A 111 13.31 -20.48 -4.06
C TYR A 111 14.19 -21.49 -4.79
N ASP A 112 15.46 -21.17 -4.96
CA ASP A 112 16.48 -22.16 -5.26
C ASP A 112 17.22 -22.51 -3.97
N LEU A 113 17.57 -23.78 -3.82
CA LEU A 113 18.33 -24.32 -2.72
C LEU A 113 19.68 -24.80 -3.24
N GLU A 114 20.76 -24.34 -2.61
CA GLU A 114 22.08 -24.91 -2.83
C GLU A 114 22.14 -26.31 -2.21
N VAL A 115 22.61 -27.27 -2.98
CA VAL A 115 22.83 -28.64 -2.53
C VAL A 115 24.25 -29.04 -2.87
N LEU A 116 25.04 -29.33 -1.83
CA LEU A 116 26.35 -29.94 -1.99
C LEU A 116 26.14 -31.43 -2.24
N ARG A 117 26.51 -31.93 -3.42
CA ARG A 117 26.56 -33.37 -3.72
C ARG A 117 27.98 -33.86 -3.46
N HIS A 118 28.16 -34.75 -2.50
CA HIS A 118 29.49 -35.24 -2.08
C HIS A 118 30.19 -36.05 -3.19
N ASP A 119 29.43 -36.59 -4.14
CA ASP A 119 29.93 -37.47 -5.19
C ASP A 119 30.84 -36.72 -6.19
N THR A 120 30.66 -35.39 -6.30
CA THR A 120 31.41 -34.54 -7.24
C THR A 120 32.02 -33.29 -6.60
N ASP A 121 31.78 -33.05 -5.29
CA ASP A 121 32.09 -31.77 -4.61
C ASP A 121 31.45 -30.53 -5.27
N ASP A 122 30.47 -30.74 -6.16
CA ASP A 122 29.75 -29.65 -6.82
C ASP A 122 28.58 -29.14 -5.95
N ILE A 123 28.28 -27.86 -6.14
CA ILE A 123 27.10 -27.21 -5.56
C ILE A 123 26.07 -27.03 -6.68
N ASP A 124 25.00 -27.81 -6.61
CA ASP A 124 23.84 -27.64 -7.47
C ASP A 124 22.90 -26.57 -6.89
N GLN A 125 22.20 -25.85 -7.75
CA GLN A 125 21.06 -25.03 -7.37
C GLN A 125 19.79 -25.70 -7.89
N ILE A 126 18.98 -26.23 -6.98
CA ILE A 126 17.73 -26.91 -7.32
C ILE A 126 16.51 -26.12 -6.83
N PRO A 127 15.40 -26.09 -7.59
CA PRO A 127 14.18 -25.43 -7.15
C PRO A 127 13.62 -26.02 -5.85
N MET A 128 12.99 -25.17 -5.05
CA MET A 128 12.47 -25.45 -3.72
C MET A 128 11.17 -24.66 -3.49
N THR A 129 10.24 -25.27 -2.75
CA THR A 129 9.02 -24.59 -2.28
C THR A 129 8.66 -25.02 -0.87
N PHE A 130 8.05 -24.13 -0.09
CA PHE A 130 7.60 -24.46 1.26
C PHE A 130 6.28 -25.22 1.24
N THR A 131 6.17 -26.18 2.14
CA THR A 131 4.96 -26.97 2.38
C THR A 131 4.57 -26.92 3.86
N GLU A 132 3.37 -27.38 4.20
CA GLU A 132 2.90 -27.41 5.58
C GLU A 132 3.81 -28.23 6.52
N LYS A 133 4.56 -29.19 5.97
CA LYS A 133 5.45 -30.11 6.70
C LYS A 133 6.93 -29.75 6.60
N GLY A 134 7.29 -28.66 5.92
CA GLY A 134 8.68 -28.26 5.70
C GLY A 134 8.88 -27.62 4.34
N PHE A 135 9.70 -28.25 3.50
CA PHE A 135 9.90 -27.82 2.12
C PHE A 135 10.15 -29.02 1.22
N ASP A 136 9.76 -28.86 -0.04
CA ASP A 136 10.02 -29.82 -1.10
C ASP A 136 11.09 -29.24 -2.02
N VAL A 137 11.88 -30.12 -2.64
CA VAL A 137 12.90 -29.79 -3.63
C VAL A 137 12.62 -30.54 -4.94
N LEU A 138 12.99 -29.94 -6.06
CA LEU A 138 12.88 -30.57 -7.37
C LEU A 138 14.20 -31.26 -7.71
N ASP A 139 14.18 -32.59 -7.73
CA ASP A 139 15.34 -33.42 -8.07
C ASP A 139 15.01 -34.27 -9.29
N HIS A 140 15.77 -34.11 -10.38
CA HIS A 140 15.54 -34.78 -11.67
C HIS A 140 14.06 -34.76 -12.11
N ASP A 141 13.48 -33.56 -12.19
CA ASP A 141 12.07 -33.29 -12.58
C ASP A 141 10.99 -33.87 -11.63
N THR A 142 11.37 -34.39 -10.47
CA THR A 142 10.43 -34.92 -9.46
C THR A 142 10.50 -34.10 -8.18
N TRP A 143 9.35 -33.61 -7.72
CA TRP A 143 9.25 -32.94 -6.41
C TRP A 143 9.32 -33.99 -5.30
N LYS A 144 10.27 -33.80 -4.37
CA LYS A 144 10.49 -34.68 -3.21
C LYS A 144 10.50 -33.85 -1.94
N SER A 145 9.98 -34.40 -0.84
CA SER A 145 10.12 -33.75 0.46
C SER A 145 11.59 -33.67 0.86
N SER A 146 11.97 -32.67 1.68
CA SER A 146 13.35 -32.55 2.18
C SER A 146 13.84 -33.81 2.88
N GLU A 147 12.96 -34.53 3.58
CA GLU A 147 13.28 -35.79 4.27
C GLU A 147 13.52 -36.92 3.26
N THR A 148 12.64 -37.05 2.27
CA THR A 148 12.77 -38.04 1.18
C THR A 148 14.06 -37.80 0.40
N PHE A 149 14.34 -36.55 0.03
CA PHE A 149 15.55 -36.19 -0.71
C PHE A 149 16.82 -36.60 0.05
N LEU A 150 16.92 -36.29 1.35
CA LEU A 150 18.06 -36.67 2.17
C LEU A 150 18.14 -38.18 2.42
N SER A 151 17.00 -38.87 2.50
CA SER A 151 17.00 -40.34 2.64
C SER A 151 17.55 -41.04 1.38
N GLU A 152 17.28 -40.48 0.20
CA GLU A 152 17.80 -40.98 -1.08
C GLU A 152 19.23 -40.50 -1.35
N ASN A 153 19.63 -39.34 -0.79
CA ASN A 153 20.93 -38.72 -0.96
C ASN A 153 21.60 -38.41 0.40
N PRO A 154 21.94 -39.42 1.21
CA PRO A 154 22.35 -39.24 2.61
C PRO A 154 23.65 -38.46 2.82
N GLN A 155 24.48 -38.33 1.79
CA GLN A 155 25.72 -37.55 1.82
C GLN A 155 25.54 -36.10 1.37
N SER A 156 24.37 -35.74 0.82
CA SER A 156 24.09 -34.38 0.37
C SER A 156 23.79 -33.44 1.54
N LYS A 157 24.17 -32.17 1.40
CA LYS A 157 23.88 -31.13 2.40
C LYS A 157 23.20 -29.93 1.77
N PHE A 158 22.21 -29.40 2.48
CA PHE A 158 21.54 -28.16 2.10
C PHE A 158 22.36 -26.93 2.50
N GLY A 159 22.56 -26.02 1.56
CA GLY A 159 23.25 -24.74 1.71
C GLY A 159 22.29 -23.55 1.76
N GLN A 160 22.65 -22.46 1.10
CA GLN A 160 21.87 -21.22 1.13
C GLN A 160 20.59 -21.34 0.27
N ARG A 161 19.56 -20.58 0.68
CA ARG A 161 18.32 -20.40 -0.06
C ARG A 161 18.34 -19.07 -0.81
N LYS A 162 17.95 -19.08 -2.08
CA LYS A 162 17.86 -17.89 -2.93
C LYS A 162 16.43 -17.69 -3.40
N PHE A 163 15.87 -16.50 -3.21
CA PHE A 163 14.52 -16.19 -3.68
C PHE A 163 14.47 -16.15 -5.21
N VAL A 164 13.44 -16.77 -5.80
CA VAL A 164 13.21 -16.77 -7.25
C VAL A 164 11.99 -15.93 -7.61
N LYS A 165 10.81 -16.32 -7.13
CA LYS A 165 9.57 -15.60 -7.41
C LYS A 165 8.49 -15.79 -6.36
N SER A 166 7.56 -14.85 -6.33
CA SER A 166 6.37 -14.86 -5.49
C SER A 166 5.17 -14.34 -6.31
N PRO A 167 3.96 -14.87 -6.10
CA PRO A 167 2.74 -14.28 -6.65
C PRO A 167 2.59 -12.81 -6.25
N LEU A 168 3.04 -12.43 -5.05
CA LEU A 168 3.10 -11.04 -4.61
C LEU A 168 4.42 -10.40 -5.02
N ALA A 169 4.35 -9.25 -5.65
CA ALA A 169 5.52 -8.49 -6.05
C ALA A 169 6.38 -8.09 -4.84
N HIS A 170 7.65 -8.51 -4.83
CA HIS A 170 8.65 -8.02 -3.87
C HIS A 170 9.22 -6.70 -4.41
N VAL A 171 8.61 -5.59 -4.00
CA VAL A 171 9.05 -4.26 -4.46
C VAL A 171 10.56 -4.08 -4.14
N PRO A 172 11.41 -3.72 -5.12
CA PRO A 172 12.82 -3.46 -4.87
C PRO A 172 13.02 -2.41 -3.77
N SER A 173 14.14 -2.45 -3.04
CA SER A 173 14.42 -1.50 -1.95
C SER A 173 14.36 -0.04 -2.40
N GLU A 174 14.72 0.23 -3.66
CA GLU A 174 14.69 1.55 -4.30
C GLU A 174 13.36 1.86 -5.03
N GLY A 175 12.37 0.97 -4.94
CA GLY A 175 11.14 1.00 -5.74
C GLY A 175 11.33 0.50 -7.18
N TYR A 176 10.24 0.43 -7.95
CA TYR A 176 10.27 0.04 -9.37
C TYR A 176 10.96 1.06 -10.27
N THR A 177 10.86 2.33 -9.89
CA THR A 177 11.54 3.43 -10.54
C THR A 177 12.55 3.97 -9.56
N LYS A 178 13.85 3.85 -9.84
CA LYS A 178 14.87 4.53 -9.04
C LYS A 178 14.55 6.01 -9.03
N ARG A 179 14.15 6.54 -7.87
CA ARG A 179 13.85 7.95 -7.68
C ARG A 179 15.17 8.70 -7.59
N TYR A 180 15.79 8.97 -8.74
CA TYR A 180 16.88 9.93 -8.78
C TYR A 180 16.30 11.31 -8.49
N ASN A 181 16.91 11.98 -7.51
CA ASN A 181 16.56 13.35 -7.18
C ASN A 181 16.88 14.22 -8.39
N HIS A 182 15.84 14.72 -9.04
CA HIS A 182 15.94 15.66 -10.15
C HIS A 182 15.30 16.99 -9.73
N SER A 183 15.64 18.06 -10.43
CA SER A 183 15.02 19.36 -10.20
C SER A 183 13.90 19.60 -11.22
N LYS A 184 12.84 20.31 -10.83
CA LYS A 184 11.83 20.76 -11.81
C LYS A 184 12.48 21.55 -12.95
N SER A 185 13.49 22.37 -12.63
CA SER A 185 14.22 23.17 -13.62
C SER A 185 14.96 22.30 -14.65
N SER A 186 15.55 21.17 -14.25
CA SER A 186 16.21 20.27 -15.18
C SER A 186 15.22 19.65 -16.16
N ILE A 187 14.06 19.20 -15.69
CA ILE A 187 13.00 18.69 -16.58
C ILE A 187 12.49 19.78 -17.54
N VAL A 188 12.20 20.99 -17.05
CA VAL A 188 11.75 22.09 -17.92
C VAL A 188 12.78 22.37 -19.02
N TRP A 189 14.07 22.35 -18.69
CA TRP A 189 15.12 22.53 -19.67
C TRP A 189 15.14 21.41 -20.71
N LEU A 190 15.09 20.14 -20.30
CA LEU A 190 15.11 19.00 -21.22
C LEU A 190 13.88 18.97 -22.15
N GLU A 191 12.69 19.21 -21.59
CA GLU A 191 11.43 19.32 -22.36
C GLU A 191 11.47 20.49 -23.35
N TRP A 192 12.11 21.61 -22.97
CA TRP A 192 12.33 22.73 -23.88
C TRP A 192 13.28 22.35 -25.02
N MET A 193 14.37 21.65 -24.73
CA MET A 193 15.32 21.18 -25.76
C MET A 193 14.64 20.21 -26.74
N MET A 194 13.86 19.25 -26.24
CA MET A 194 13.06 18.34 -27.06
C MET A 194 12.14 19.09 -28.01
N LYS A 195 11.48 20.15 -27.52
CA LYS A 195 10.57 20.97 -28.32
C LYS A 195 11.29 21.81 -29.38
N GLU A 196 12.32 22.55 -28.98
CA GLU A 196 13.00 23.50 -29.88
C GLU A 196 13.79 22.76 -30.97
N GLU A 197 14.46 21.67 -30.61
CA GLU A 197 15.33 20.93 -31.53
C GLU A 197 14.65 19.70 -32.13
N LYS A 198 13.37 19.44 -31.78
CA LYS A 198 12.56 18.31 -32.29
C LYS A 198 13.26 16.95 -32.14
N MET A 199 13.83 16.72 -30.96
CA MET A 199 14.54 15.49 -30.62
C MET A 199 13.86 14.75 -29.47
N SER A 200 14.15 13.46 -29.33
CA SER A 200 13.67 12.63 -28.22
C SER A 200 14.74 12.49 -27.14
N ILE A 201 14.50 13.08 -25.96
CA ILE A 201 15.40 12.99 -24.80
C ILE A 201 14.80 12.08 -23.72
N GLN A 202 15.52 11.02 -23.37
CA GLN A 202 15.25 10.19 -22.19
C GLN A 202 15.67 10.94 -20.92
N HIS A 203 14.80 11.02 -19.91
CA HIS A 203 15.03 11.68 -18.62
C HIS A 203 14.20 11.06 -17.47
N ALA A 204 14.39 11.54 -16.24
CA ALA A 204 13.80 10.98 -15.01
C ALA A 204 12.28 10.73 -15.06
N LEU A 205 11.50 11.67 -15.59
CA LEU A 205 10.03 11.57 -15.66
C LEU A 205 9.47 10.76 -16.86
N ASN A 206 10.30 10.19 -17.73
CA ASN A 206 9.85 9.33 -18.83
C ASN A 206 10.45 7.89 -18.74
N ARG A 207 11.40 7.52 -19.58
CA ARG A 207 12.14 6.24 -19.54
C ARG A 207 13.17 6.14 -18.41
N GLY A 208 13.24 7.15 -17.54
CA GLY A 208 14.21 7.24 -16.43
C GLY A 208 15.56 7.79 -16.90
N GLU A 209 16.43 8.15 -15.96
CA GLU A 209 17.78 8.64 -16.28
C GLU A 209 18.64 7.55 -16.94
N PHE A 210 19.39 7.92 -17.97
CA PHE A 210 20.23 6.98 -18.72
C PHE A 210 21.51 6.66 -17.96
N LYS A 211 21.81 5.37 -17.76
CA LYS A 211 23.08 4.91 -17.20
C LYS A 211 24.12 4.81 -18.31
N ILE A 212 25.22 5.56 -18.20
CA ILE A 212 26.32 5.47 -19.16
C ILE A 212 26.98 4.08 -19.04
N PRO A 213 27.02 3.28 -20.13
CA PRO A 213 27.65 1.95 -20.13
C PRO A 213 29.09 1.98 -19.63
N GLY A 214 29.50 0.96 -18.88
CA GLY A 214 30.85 0.88 -18.32
C GLY A 214 31.13 1.83 -17.15
N THR A 215 30.16 2.66 -16.74
CA THR A 215 30.31 3.57 -15.60
C THR A 215 29.19 3.37 -14.57
N LYS A 216 29.33 4.06 -13.42
CA LYS A 216 28.28 4.18 -12.40
C LYS A 216 27.39 5.41 -12.59
N PHE A 217 27.61 6.20 -13.65
CA PHE A 217 26.98 7.51 -13.82
C PHE A 217 25.63 7.40 -14.53
N HIS A 218 24.65 8.13 -13.98
CA HIS A 218 23.37 8.42 -14.62
C HIS A 218 23.32 9.89 -14.99
N VAL A 219 22.76 10.22 -16.14
CA VAL A 219 22.72 11.60 -16.68
C VAL A 219 21.29 12.13 -16.69
N ASP A 220 21.13 13.44 -16.54
CA ASP A 220 19.81 14.09 -16.49
C ASP A 220 19.00 13.82 -17.77
N GLY A 221 19.66 13.88 -18.93
CA GLY A 221 19.06 13.60 -20.22
C GLY A 221 19.98 12.85 -21.19
N TYR A 222 19.42 12.00 -22.03
CA TYR A 222 20.14 11.31 -23.12
C TYR A 222 19.30 11.26 -24.38
N CYS A 223 19.89 11.67 -25.51
CA CYS A 223 19.29 11.53 -26.83
C CYS A 223 19.99 10.39 -27.58
N GLN A 224 19.26 9.31 -27.85
CA GLN A 224 19.82 8.14 -28.54
C GLN A 224 20.16 8.46 -30.01
N GLU A 225 19.36 9.30 -30.66
CA GLU A 225 19.50 9.63 -32.09
C GLU A 225 20.79 10.40 -32.38
N THR A 226 21.14 11.36 -31.51
CA THR A 226 22.36 12.16 -31.63
C THR A 226 23.51 11.61 -30.79
N ASN A 227 23.25 10.58 -29.97
CA ASN A 227 24.15 10.05 -28.95
C ASN A 227 24.69 11.16 -28.03
N GLU A 228 23.86 12.16 -27.71
CA GLU A 228 24.23 13.30 -26.87
C GLU A 228 23.74 13.11 -25.43
N VAL A 229 24.57 13.58 -24.50
CA VAL A 229 24.28 13.61 -23.07
C VAL A 229 23.98 15.03 -22.63
N PHE A 230 22.93 15.20 -21.83
CA PHE A 230 22.49 16.47 -21.27
C PHE A 230 22.67 16.47 -19.75
N GLU A 231 23.30 17.51 -19.22
CA GLU A 231 23.40 17.73 -17.77
C GLU A 231 22.98 19.10 -17.29
N PHE A 232 22.20 19.08 -16.21
CA PHE A 232 21.74 20.26 -15.51
C PHE A 232 22.54 20.44 -14.22
N LEU A 233 23.47 21.39 -14.24
CA LEU A 233 24.38 21.64 -13.13
C LEU A 233 23.73 22.56 -12.09
N GLY A 234 23.02 21.97 -11.13
CA GLY A 234 22.54 22.65 -9.92
C GLY A 234 23.69 23.37 -9.19
N CYS A 235 23.57 24.67 -8.94
CA CYS A 235 24.72 25.50 -8.56
C CYS A 235 25.30 25.11 -7.19
N LEU A 236 24.43 24.79 -6.23
CA LEU A 236 24.82 24.31 -4.90
C LEU A 236 25.49 22.93 -4.99
N TRP A 237 24.86 22.01 -5.72
CA TRP A 237 25.25 20.60 -5.79
C TRP A 237 26.53 20.35 -6.59
N HIS A 238 26.86 21.26 -7.52
CA HIS A 238 28.02 21.14 -8.41
C HIS A 238 29.12 22.18 -8.13
N GLY A 239 29.02 22.91 -7.00
CA GLY A 239 30.06 23.82 -6.54
C GLY A 239 30.32 25.02 -7.46
N CYS A 240 29.27 25.64 -8.01
CA CYS A 240 29.39 26.71 -9.01
C CYS A 240 30.27 27.88 -8.53
N LYS A 241 31.29 28.26 -9.31
CA LYS A 241 32.21 29.38 -8.98
C LYS A 241 31.57 30.76 -9.05
N LYS A 242 30.56 30.94 -9.89
CA LYS A 242 29.87 32.22 -10.07
C LYS A 242 28.89 32.51 -8.94
N CYS A 243 28.13 31.50 -8.53
CA CYS A 243 27.12 31.65 -7.46
C CYS A 243 27.74 31.58 -6.07
N PHE A 244 28.88 30.89 -5.91
CA PHE A 244 29.59 30.76 -4.65
C PHE A 244 31.06 31.17 -4.84
N PRO A 245 31.36 32.48 -4.91
CA PRO A 245 32.70 32.97 -5.22
C PRO A 245 33.65 32.99 -4.00
N CYS A 246 33.12 33.12 -2.78
CA CYS A 246 33.89 33.32 -1.54
C CYS A 246 33.80 32.10 -0.62
N GLU A 247 34.81 31.94 0.25
CA GLU A 247 34.87 30.91 1.32
C GLU A 247 34.52 29.48 0.84
N ARG A 248 34.89 29.15 -0.39
CA ARG A 248 34.45 27.93 -1.07
C ARG A 248 34.89 26.64 -0.38
N SER A 249 36.09 26.64 0.17
CA SER A 249 36.65 25.48 0.90
C SER A 249 36.02 25.32 2.30
N GLY A 250 35.49 26.40 2.89
CA GLY A 250 34.79 26.39 4.17
C GLY A 250 33.28 26.15 4.06
N THR A 251 32.68 26.58 2.95
CA THR A 251 31.24 26.43 2.68
C THR A 251 30.93 24.98 2.28
N LYS A 252 30.22 24.26 3.14
CA LYS A 252 29.87 22.85 2.96
C LYS A 252 28.37 22.64 2.76
N THR A 253 28.00 21.68 1.93
CA THR A 253 26.59 21.30 1.80
C THR A 253 26.13 20.53 3.04
N SER A 254 24.85 20.69 3.40
CA SER A 254 24.29 20.03 4.59
C SER A 254 24.20 18.51 4.44
N LEU A 255 24.00 18.01 3.20
CA LEU A 255 23.79 16.61 2.89
C LEU A 255 25.09 15.81 2.73
N THR A 256 26.01 16.27 1.87
CA THR A 256 27.25 15.51 1.59
C THR A 256 28.44 15.92 2.46
N LYS A 257 28.32 17.05 3.17
CA LYS A 257 29.41 17.69 3.96
C LYS A 257 30.65 18.05 3.13
N GLN A 258 30.55 17.99 1.80
CA GLN A 258 31.61 18.41 0.89
C GLN A 258 31.58 19.93 0.71
N SER A 259 32.77 20.50 0.57
CA SER A 259 32.97 21.91 0.25
C SER A 259 32.64 22.23 -1.20
N MET A 260 32.45 23.51 -1.52
CA MET A 260 32.15 23.94 -2.89
C MET A 260 33.30 23.67 -3.86
N ASP A 261 34.55 23.68 -3.39
CA ASP A 261 35.71 23.30 -4.21
C ASP A 261 35.78 21.81 -4.47
N GLU A 262 35.53 20.98 -3.46
CA GLU A 262 35.45 19.52 -3.63
C GLU A 262 34.36 19.13 -4.63
N LEU A 263 33.17 19.72 -4.51
CA LEU A 263 32.06 19.49 -5.44
C LEU A 263 32.40 19.94 -6.86
N TYR A 264 33.07 21.07 -7.02
CA TYR A 264 33.48 21.55 -8.34
C TYR A 264 34.53 20.63 -8.98
N VAL A 265 35.50 20.12 -8.20
CA VAL A 265 36.49 19.14 -8.67
C VAL A 265 35.80 17.85 -9.10
N VAL A 266 34.86 17.33 -8.32
CA VAL A 266 34.07 16.14 -8.67
C VAL A 266 33.29 16.38 -9.97
N THR A 267 32.62 17.53 -10.09
CA THR A 267 31.89 17.93 -11.30
C THR A 267 32.81 17.97 -12.52
N LYS A 268 34.02 18.52 -12.39
CA LYS A 268 34.99 18.57 -13.50
C LYS A 268 35.57 17.23 -13.89
N LYS A 269 35.81 16.34 -12.92
CA LYS A 269 36.20 14.95 -13.20
C LYS A 269 35.10 14.24 -13.99
N ARG A 270 33.85 14.37 -13.55
CA ARG A 270 32.68 13.81 -14.23
C ARG A 270 32.51 14.37 -15.64
N GLU A 271 32.57 15.69 -15.80
CA GLU A 271 32.52 16.34 -17.11
C GLU A 271 33.60 15.79 -18.06
N LYS A 272 34.84 15.59 -17.58
CA LYS A 272 35.91 15.02 -18.40
C LYS A 272 35.57 13.61 -18.88
N THR A 273 35.00 12.77 -18.01
CA THR A 273 34.61 11.39 -18.36
C THR A 273 33.46 11.35 -19.37
N ILE A 274 32.52 12.29 -19.31
CA ILE A 274 31.31 12.28 -20.14
C ILE A 274 31.54 13.04 -21.46
N ARG A 275 32.52 13.95 -21.53
CA ARG A 275 32.75 14.83 -22.68
C ARG A 275 32.92 14.09 -24.01
N GLU A 276 33.48 12.89 -24.01
CA GLU A 276 33.68 12.06 -25.20
C GLU A 276 32.35 11.54 -25.81
N LEU A 277 31.22 11.67 -25.10
CA LEU A 277 29.88 11.23 -25.50
C LEU A 277 28.94 12.37 -25.97
N GLY A 278 29.47 13.46 -26.56
CA GLY A 278 28.62 14.57 -27.04
C GLY A 278 27.90 15.30 -25.89
N TYR A 279 28.68 15.94 -25.01
CA TYR A 279 28.19 16.50 -23.75
C TYR A 279 27.66 17.94 -23.87
N ARG A 280 26.36 18.13 -23.65
CA ARG A 280 25.69 19.43 -23.48
C ARG A 280 25.36 19.65 -22.00
N LYS A 281 25.64 20.85 -21.50
CA LYS A 281 25.36 21.19 -20.11
C LYS A 281 24.85 22.61 -19.95
N ILE A 282 24.07 22.83 -18.91
CA ILE A 282 23.67 24.17 -18.49
C ILE A 282 23.79 24.30 -16.97
N TRP A 283 24.26 25.46 -16.49
CA TRP A 283 24.19 25.76 -15.06
C TRP A 283 22.81 26.28 -14.69
N GLU A 284 22.36 25.94 -13.49
CA GLU A 284 21.06 26.39 -12.96
C GLU A 284 20.88 27.91 -13.05
N HIS A 285 21.91 28.70 -12.73
CA HIS A 285 21.82 30.17 -12.80
C HIS A 285 21.76 30.71 -14.23
N ASP A 286 22.37 30.02 -15.20
CA ASP A 286 22.30 30.39 -16.60
C ASP A 286 20.92 30.06 -17.16
N PHE A 287 20.37 28.89 -16.82
CA PHE A 287 18.99 28.54 -17.18
C PHE A 287 17.96 29.47 -16.53
N ALA A 288 18.15 29.83 -15.26
CA ALA A 288 17.32 30.83 -14.59
C ALA A 288 17.38 32.20 -15.27
N SER A 289 18.54 32.56 -15.84
CA SER A 289 18.69 33.79 -16.63
C SER A 289 17.95 33.67 -17.97
N GLN A 290 18.04 32.53 -18.65
CA GLN A 290 17.26 32.25 -19.88
C GLN A 290 15.75 32.32 -19.63
N LEU A 291 15.26 31.77 -18.51
CA LEU A 291 13.84 31.85 -18.13
C LEU A 291 13.36 33.31 -17.93
N LYS A 292 14.25 34.21 -17.53
CA LYS A 292 13.93 35.64 -17.36
C LYS A 292 13.94 36.39 -18.69
N SER A 293 14.92 36.12 -19.56
CA SER A 293 15.12 36.85 -20.81
C SER A 293 14.31 36.31 -22.00
N ASN A 294 14.04 35.00 -22.04
CA ASN A 294 13.31 34.36 -23.13
C ASN A 294 11.83 34.18 -22.75
N GLN A 295 10.98 35.07 -23.28
CA GLN A 295 9.55 35.04 -23.03
C GLN A 295 8.87 33.74 -23.53
N ARG A 296 9.39 33.14 -24.61
CA ARG A 296 8.86 31.90 -25.19
C ARG A 296 9.12 30.70 -24.28
N LEU A 297 10.34 30.60 -23.75
CA LEU A 297 10.72 29.60 -22.74
C LEU A 297 9.92 29.81 -21.44
N LYS A 298 9.77 31.05 -20.98
CA LYS A 298 8.98 31.37 -19.78
C LYS A 298 7.52 30.93 -19.91
N LEU A 299 6.89 31.24 -21.04
CA LEU A 299 5.52 30.83 -21.33
C LEU A 299 5.40 29.30 -21.45
N PHE A 300 6.39 28.65 -22.08
CA PHE A 300 6.44 27.18 -22.13
C PHE A 300 6.53 26.57 -20.73
N ALA A 301 7.49 27.00 -19.92
CA ALA A 301 7.72 26.51 -18.57
C ALA A 301 6.49 26.67 -17.66
N ASN A 302 5.79 27.80 -17.77
CA ASN A 302 4.57 28.07 -16.99
C ASN A 302 3.39 27.17 -17.38
N ASN A 303 3.34 26.71 -18.63
CA ASN A 303 2.27 25.86 -19.13
C ASN A 303 2.65 24.37 -19.14
N LEU A 304 3.90 24.04 -18.78
CA LEU A 304 4.39 22.68 -18.80
C LEU A 304 3.78 21.90 -17.63
N ASP A 305 2.98 20.89 -17.99
CA ASP A 305 2.27 20.01 -17.07
C ASP A 305 3.18 18.87 -16.61
N ILE A 306 4.05 19.19 -15.65
CA ILE A 306 5.01 18.27 -15.03
C ILE A 306 4.39 17.63 -13.80
N GLU A 307 4.40 16.30 -13.78
CA GLU A 307 3.96 15.49 -12.66
C GLU A 307 5.08 14.53 -12.24
N GLU A 308 5.25 14.36 -10.94
CA GLU A 308 6.17 13.35 -10.39
C GLU A 308 5.76 11.93 -10.81
N ARG A 309 6.69 10.98 -10.69
CA ARG A 309 6.40 9.56 -10.92
C ARG A 309 5.27 9.05 -10.03
N LEU A 310 4.59 8.00 -10.49
CA LEU A 310 3.53 7.33 -9.76
C LEU A 310 4.05 6.85 -8.39
N ASP A 311 3.33 7.24 -7.33
CA ASP A 311 3.52 6.67 -6.00
C ASP A 311 2.33 5.75 -5.67
N PRO A 312 2.54 4.43 -5.51
CA PRO A 312 1.47 3.49 -5.23
C PRO A 312 0.78 3.76 -3.89
N ARG A 313 1.46 4.41 -2.93
CA ARG A 313 0.85 4.77 -1.64
C ARG A 313 -0.23 5.84 -1.78
N LEU A 314 -0.16 6.65 -2.84
CA LEU A 314 -1.20 7.67 -3.11
C LEU A 314 -2.50 7.06 -3.63
N ALA A 315 -2.46 5.85 -4.19
CA ALA A 315 -3.66 5.08 -4.55
C ALA A 315 -4.30 4.37 -3.34
N PHE A 316 -3.64 4.36 -2.18
CA PHE A 316 -4.18 3.69 -1.00
C PHE A 316 -5.18 4.59 -0.28
N PHE A 317 -6.46 4.28 -0.45
CA PHE A 317 -7.59 4.94 0.22
C PHE A 317 -8.25 3.99 1.21
N GLY A 318 -8.83 4.56 2.27
CA GLY A 318 -9.61 3.80 3.24
C GLY A 318 -11.06 3.59 2.78
N GLY A 319 -11.91 3.14 3.69
CA GLY A 319 -13.35 3.06 3.45
C GLY A 319 -13.95 4.43 3.10
N ARG A 320 -14.97 4.42 2.24
CA ARG A 320 -15.78 5.62 1.97
C ARG A 320 -16.71 5.89 3.16
N THR A 321 -16.48 7.01 3.84
CA THR A 321 -17.42 7.58 4.79
C THR A 321 -17.96 8.86 4.19
N ASP A 322 -19.24 8.85 3.81
CA ASP A 322 -19.92 9.98 3.19
C ASP A 322 -21.28 10.16 3.86
N THR A 323 -21.64 11.40 4.16
CA THR A 323 -22.86 11.73 4.89
C THR A 323 -23.64 12.79 4.14
N THR A 324 -24.76 12.37 3.53
CA THR A 324 -25.64 13.27 2.79
C THR A 324 -26.51 14.12 3.71
N LYS A 325 -26.90 13.59 4.87
CA LYS A 325 -27.74 14.27 5.86
C LYS A 325 -27.35 13.87 7.27
N LEU A 326 -27.04 14.85 8.12
CA LEU A 326 -26.57 14.62 9.49
C LEU A 326 -27.69 14.16 10.44
N TYR A 327 -28.92 14.63 10.22
CA TYR A 327 -30.07 14.26 11.04
C TYR A 327 -31.33 14.17 10.16
N PHE A 328 -32.06 13.07 10.29
CA PHE A 328 -33.35 12.86 9.65
C PHE A 328 -34.35 12.37 10.70
N LYS A 329 -35.41 13.15 10.93
CA LYS A 329 -36.55 12.74 11.75
C LYS A 329 -37.65 12.24 10.82
N VAL A 330 -37.95 10.95 10.90
CA VAL A 330 -39.06 10.34 10.17
C VAL A 330 -40.36 11.10 10.41
N GLN A 331 -41.12 11.33 9.35
CA GLN A 331 -42.47 11.88 9.41
C GLN A 331 -43.47 10.79 9.03
N ASN A 332 -44.64 10.75 9.68
CA ASN A 332 -45.72 9.82 9.36
C ASN A 332 -45.26 8.33 9.39
N GLU A 333 -45.55 7.58 8.32
CA GLU A 333 -45.22 6.15 8.18
C GLU A 333 -43.85 5.88 7.51
N GLU A 334 -42.97 6.89 7.41
CA GLU A 334 -41.63 6.71 6.86
C GLU A 334 -40.82 5.70 7.69
N LYS A 335 -40.05 4.85 7.00
CA LYS A 335 -39.15 3.87 7.61
C LYS A 335 -37.71 4.11 7.18
N ILE A 336 -36.80 4.12 8.14
CA ILE A 336 -35.36 4.09 7.87
C ILE A 336 -34.94 2.63 7.71
N LYS A 337 -34.25 2.32 6.62
CA LYS A 337 -33.65 0.99 6.37
C LYS A 337 -32.15 1.07 6.57
N TYR A 338 -31.60 0.08 7.27
CA TYR A 338 -30.16 -0.12 7.42
C TYR A 338 -29.72 -1.31 6.57
N VAL A 339 -28.65 -1.13 5.79
CA VAL A 339 -28.06 -2.19 4.96
C VAL A 339 -26.60 -2.29 5.32
N ASP A 340 -26.16 -3.51 5.63
CA ASP A 340 -24.78 -3.82 6.00
C ASP A 340 -24.24 -4.94 5.12
N PHE A 341 -23.01 -4.75 4.63
CA PHE A 341 -22.30 -5.80 3.91
C PHE A 341 -21.48 -6.64 4.89
N THR A 342 -22.01 -7.81 5.25
CA THR A 342 -21.31 -8.75 6.11
C THR A 342 -19.99 -9.20 5.47
N SER A 343 -18.86 -8.74 6.03
CA SER A 343 -17.51 -9.13 5.61
C SER A 343 -17.13 -8.70 4.18
N LEU A 344 -17.36 -7.43 3.84
CA LEU A 344 -17.01 -6.82 2.55
C LEU A 344 -15.55 -7.07 2.11
N TYR A 345 -14.55 -6.81 2.96
CA TYR A 345 -13.14 -7.01 2.58
C TYR A 345 -12.76 -8.49 2.39
N PRO A 346 -13.15 -9.44 3.27
CA PRO A 346 -12.98 -10.86 2.99
C PRO A 346 -13.65 -11.31 1.68
N TRP A 347 -14.84 -10.78 1.37
CA TRP A 347 -15.50 -11.05 0.09
C TRP A 347 -14.64 -10.54 -1.08
N THR A 348 -14.12 -9.32 -0.98
CA THR A 348 -13.24 -8.71 -1.99
C THR A 348 -11.98 -9.55 -2.20
N ASN A 349 -11.29 -9.91 -1.10
CA ASN A 349 -10.09 -10.75 -1.11
C ASN A 349 -10.32 -12.11 -1.77
N LYS A 350 -11.52 -12.69 -1.62
CA LYS A 350 -11.84 -13.98 -2.26
C LYS A 350 -12.22 -13.83 -3.72
N TYR A 351 -13.12 -12.90 -4.06
CA TYR A 351 -13.82 -12.92 -5.36
C TYR A 351 -13.31 -11.90 -6.38
N CYS A 352 -12.57 -10.87 -5.96
CA CYS A 352 -12.08 -9.84 -6.86
C CYS A 352 -10.74 -10.24 -7.51
N ARG A 353 -10.43 -9.58 -8.62
CA ARG A 353 -9.18 -9.73 -9.38
C ARG A 353 -8.03 -9.05 -8.62
N TYR A 354 -6.87 -9.71 -8.54
CA TYR A 354 -5.66 -9.21 -7.89
C TYR A 354 -4.47 -9.23 -8.86
N PRO A 355 -3.61 -8.19 -8.86
CA PRO A 355 -2.39 -8.21 -9.65
C PRO A 355 -1.39 -9.23 -9.11
N LEU A 356 -0.64 -9.88 -10.00
CA LEU A 356 0.44 -10.80 -9.69
C LEU A 356 1.78 -10.29 -10.22
N HIS A 357 2.86 -10.75 -9.58
CA HIS A 357 4.24 -10.49 -10.00
C HIS A 357 4.54 -8.98 -10.10
N HIS A 358 5.52 -8.61 -10.92
CA HIS A 358 5.95 -7.22 -11.09
C HIS A 358 5.17 -6.53 -12.21
N PRO A 359 4.87 -5.23 -12.06
CA PRO A 359 4.23 -4.45 -13.11
C PRO A 359 5.21 -4.06 -14.22
N GLU A 360 4.68 -3.88 -15.41
CA GLU A 360 5.26 -3.10 -16.49
C GLU A 360 5.00 -1.61 -16.24
N ILE A 361 6.06 -0.80 -16.35
CA ILE A 361 5.99 0.64 -16.07
C ILE A 361 5.91 1.42 -17.39
N ILE A 362 4.73 1.95 -17.69
CA ILE A 362 4.41 2.63 -18.94
C ILE A 362 4.33 4.13 -18.68
N THR A 363 5.05 4.93 -19.46
CA THR A 363 5.17 6.40 -19.30
C THR A 363 4.87 7.20 -20.55
N LYS A 364 4.63 6.52 -21.67
CA LYS A 364 4.32 7.11 -22.96
C LYS A 364 3.67 6.07 -23.86
N ASP A 365 3.22 6.51 -25.04
CA ASP A 365 2.62 5.64 -26.06
C ASP A 365 1.49 4.78 -25.46
N PHE A 366 0.67 5.43 -24.60
CA PHE A 366 -0.41 4.77 -23.88
C PHE A 366 -1.47 4.23 -24.83
N GLU A 367 -1.92 3.02 -24.52
CA GLU A 367 -3.13 2.41 -25.07
C GLU A 367 -4.38 2.95 -24.37
N GLU A 368 -5.55 2.45 -24.78
CA GLU A 368 -6.80 2.70 -24.07
C GLU A 368 -6.74 2.16 -22.64
N LEU A 369 -7.29 2.93 -21.69
CA LEU A 369 -7.13 2.62 -20.26
C LEU A 369 -7.70 1.25 -19.84
N ASP A 370 -8.66 0.71 -20.60
CA ASP A 370 -9.28 -0.59 -20.33
C ASP A 370 -8.36 -1.79 -20.63
N THR A 371 -7.27 -1.60 -21.39
CA THR A 371 -6.24 -2.63 -21.57
C THR A 371 -5.38 -2.79 -20.33
N TYR A 372 -5.37 -1.80 -19.43
CA TYR A 372 -4.52 -1.78 -18.25
C TYR A 372 -5.21 -2.26 -16.97
N PHE A 373 -4.59 -3.24 -16.33
CA PHE A 373 -4.91 -3.65 -14.96
C PHE A 373 -3.78 -3.26 -13.99
N GLY A 374 -4.09 -2.50 -12.94
CA GLY A 374 -3.10 -2.10 -11.93
C GLY A 374 -3.34 -0.71 -11.36
N LEU A 375 -2.33 0.17 -11.42
CA LEU A 375 -2.39 1.54 -10.94
C LEU A 375 -2.12 2.52 -12.08
N CYS A 376 -2.76 3.70 -12.04
CA CYS A 376 -2.47 4.77 -12.97
C CYS A 376 -2.41 6.13 -12.26
N LYS A 377 -1.51 6.99 -12.74
CA LYS A 377 -1.48 8.41 -12.40
C LYS A 377 -2.11 9.17 -13.57
N VAL A 378 -3.19 9.88 -13.28
CA VAL A 378 -4.10 10.41 -14.30
C VAL A 378 -4.62 11.79 -13.90
N LYS A 379 -4.78 12.66 -14.90
CA LYS A 379 -5.61 13.86 -14.82
C LYS A 379 -6.99 13.53 -15.36
N ILE A 380 -8.02 13.70 -14.55
CA ILE A 380 -9.38 13.30 -14.87
C ILE A 380 -10.38 14.41 -14.54
N LEU A 381 -11.36 14.58 -15.40
CA LEU A 381 -12.43 15.56 -15.26
C LEU A 381 -13.71 14.88 -14.76
N PRO A 382 -14.19 15.22 -13.56
CA PRO A 382 -15.49 14.73 -13.09
C PRO A 382 -16.66 15.30 -13.91
N PRO A 383 -17.82 14.63 -13.97
CA PRO A 383 -19.06 15.20 -14.51
C PRO A 383 -19.59 16.33 -13.62
N ARG A 384 -20.54 17.15 -14.10
CA ARG A 384 -21.13 18.25 -13.29
C ARG A 384 -22.23 17.80 -12.34
N HIS A 385 -22.92 16.71 -12.65
CA HIS A 385 -24.17 16.31 -11.97
C HIS A 385 -24.14 14.83 -11.59
N LEU A 386 -23.36 14.49 -10.58
CA LEU A 386 -23.27 13.13 -10.06
C LEU A 386 -23.51 13.14 -8.55
N TYR A 387 -24.55 12.44 -8.11
CA TYR A 387 -25.00 12.46 -6.71
C TYR A 387 -23.95 11.85 -5.77
N HIS A 388 -23.35 10.73 -6.18
CA HIS A 388 -22.23 10.11 -5.49
C HIS A 388 -20.98 10.19 -6.36
N ALA A 389 -20.11 11.17 -6.10
CA ALA A 389 -18.79 11.22 -6.71
C ALA A 389 -18.04 9.89 -6.46
N VAL A 390 -17.32 9.43 -7.48
CA VAL A 390 -16.65 8.10 -7.48
C VAL A 390 -15.26 8.22 -6.90
N LEU A 391 -14.42 9.05 -7.53
CA LEU A 391 -13.00 9.11 -7.19
C LEU A 391 -12.75 9.94 -5.93
N PRO A 392 -11.93 9.43 -4.99
CA PRO A 392 -11.51 10.18 -3.83
C PRO A 392 -10.52 11.30 -4.20
N TYR A 393 -10.53 12.35 -3.39
CA TYR A 393 -9.58 13.45 -3.44
C TYR A 393 -9.20 13.87 -2.02
N ARG A 394 -7.89 13.91 -1.73
CA ARG A 394 -7.38 14.35 -0.43
C ARG A 394 -7.17 15.86 -0.44
N CYS A 395 -7.85 16.57 0.45
CA CYS A 395 -7.67 17.99 0.67
C CYS A 395 -7.83 18.32 2.16
N HIS A 396 -7.06 19.29 2.68
CA HIS A 396 -7.12 19.71 4.08
C HIS A 396 -6.95 18.55 5.10
N GLY A 397 -6.10 17.58 4.78
CA GLY A 397 -5.88 16.39 5.62
C GLY A 397 -7.05 15.41 5.68
N LYS A 398 -8.10 15.60 4.87
CA LYS A 398 -9.29 14.76 4.83
C LYS A 398 -9.47 14.09 3.47
N LEU A 399 -10.13 12.93 3.47
CA LEU A 399 -10.59 12.27 2.26
C LEU A 399 -11.96 12.84 1.88
N THR A 400 -12.10 13.34 0.65
CA THR A 400 -13.34 13.93 0.13
C THR A 400 -13.71 13.30 -1.20
N PHE A 401 -14.98 13.41 -1.57
CA PHE A 401 -15.52 12.94 -2.86
C PHE A 401 -16.20 14.12 -3.55
N SER A 402 -15.41 14.91 -4.30
CA SER A 402 -15.87 16.14 -4.97
C SER A 402 -15.86 16.00 -6.50
N LEU A 403 -16.72 16.74 -7.16
CA LEU A 403 -16.76 16.88 -8.63
C LEU A 403 -15.95 18.07 -9.16
N CYS A 404 -15.28 18.79 -8.26
CA CYS A 404 -14.42 19.93 -8.59
C CYS A 404 -13.29 20.03 -7.56
N LYS A 405 -12.05 19.94 -8.04
CA LYS A 405 -10.85 20.15 -7.25
C LYS A 405 -10.87 21.52 -6.55
N THR A 406 -11.03 22.61 -7.30
CA THR A 406 -11.03 23.96 -6.71
C THR A 406 -12.14 24.15 -5.67
N CYS A 407 -13.34 23.60 -5.86
CA CYS A 407 -14.40 23.69 -4.84
C CYS A 407 -14.00 22.96 -3.54
N ALA A 408 -13.37 21.79 -3.64
CA ALA A 408 -12.91 21.06 -2.46
C ALA A 408 -11.77 21.82 -1.75
N ASP A 409 -10.81 22.33 -2.52
CA ASP A 409 -9.66 23.09 -2.02
C ASP A 409 -10.10 24.40 -1.33
N THR A 410 -11.07 25.11 -1.90
CA THR A 410 -11.56 26.41 -1.37
C THR A 410 -12.76 26.28 -0.43
N LYS A 411 -13.26 25.05 -0.21
CA LYS A 411 -14.50 24.77 0.53
C LYS A 411 -15.73 25.52 -0.01
N HIS A 412 -15.78 25.71 -1.32
CA HIS A 412 -16.87 26.41 -2.02
C HIS A 412 -18.22 25.69 -1.82
N GLN A 413 -19.18 26.36 -1.16
CA GLN A 413 -20.49 25.79 -0.80
C GLN A 413 -21.63 26.21 -1.74
N VAL A 414 -21.35 27.00 -2.78
CA VAL A 414 -22.37 27.43 -3.75
C VAL A 414 -22.22 26.72 -5.09
N LYS A 415 -23.13 26.97 -6.02
CA LYS A 415 -23.10 26.37 -7.37
C LYS A 415 -21.73 26.61 -8.02
N CYS A 416 -21.11 25.53 -8.49
CA CYS A 416 -19.78 25.58 -9.09
C CYS A 416 -19.81 26.18 -10.51
N THR A 417 -19.03 27.23 -10.73
CA THR A 417 -18.84 27.91 -12.04
C THR A 417 -17.46 27.67 -12.66
N HIS A 418 -16.57 26.96 -11.95
CA HIS A 418 -15.22 26.66 -12.39
C HIS A 418 -15.17 25.94 -13.76
N ASN A 419 -14.09 26.21 -14.50
CA ASN A 419 -13.83 25.63 -15.83
C ASN A 419 -13.28 24.18 -15.73
N GLU A 420 -13.07 23.50 -16.87
CA GLU A 420 -12.59 22.11 -16.86
C GLU A 420 -11.22 21.95 -16.17
N GLN A 421 -10.30 22.89 -16.39
CA GLN A 421 -8.95 22.84 -15.81
C GLN A 421 -9.00 22.95 -14.28
N GLU A 422 -9.78 23.90 -13.74
CA GLU A 422 -9.97 24.10 -12.30
C GLU A 422 -10.73 22.93 -11.63
N ARG A 423 -11.62 22.28 -12.38
CA ARG A 423 -12.38 21.13 -11.89
C ARG A 423 -11.59 19.84 -11.90
N SER A 424 -10.67 19.68 -12.85
CA SER A 424 -9.91 18.47 -13.05
C SER A 424 -9.10 18.07 -11.81
N ILE A 425 -9.02 16.77 -11.57
CA ILE A 425 -8.30 16.17 -10.46
C ILE A 425 -7.11 15.41 -11.06
N THR A 426 -5.92 15.66 -10.52
CA THR A 426 -4.75 14.82 -10.79
C THR A 426 -4.53 13.92 -9.58
N GLY A 427 -4.46 12.61 -9.80
CA GLY A 427 -4.31 11.65 -8.71
C GLY A 427 -3.80 10.30 -9.19
N THR A 428 -3.44 9.45 -8.23
CA THR A 428 -3.09 8.04 -8.48
C THR A 428 -4.23 7.17 -8.00
N TYR A 429 -4.71 6.27 -8.86
CA TYR A 429 -5.87 5.42 -8.60
C TYR A 429 -5.62 4.00 -9.10
N ALA A 430 -6.35 3.03 -8.53
CA ALA A 430 -6.43 1.71 -9.13
C ALA A 430 -7.22 1.79 -10.45
N THR A 431 -6.74 1.14 -11.51
CA THR A 431 -7.41 1.22 -12.83
C THR A 431 -8.89 0.80 -12.78
N PRO A 432 -9.32 -0.22 -11.98
CA PRO A 432 -10.75 -0.53 -11.84
C PRO A 432 -11.60 0.62 -11.29
N GLU A 433 -11.08 1.44 -10.38
CA GLU A 433 -11.80 2.62 -9.86
C GLU A 433 -11.99 3.68 -10.94
N VAL A 434 -10.96 3.89 -11.78
CA VAL A 434 -11.03 4.83 -12.90
C VAL A 434 -12.00 4.33 -13.98
N MET A 435 -12.10 3.02 -14.19
CA MET A 435 -13.10 2.43 -15.09
C MET A 435 -14.52 2.69 -14.60
N VAL A 436 -14.80 2.46 -13.32
CA VAL A 436 -16.10 2.85 -12.72
C VAL A 436 -16.35 4.36 -12.84
N ALA A 437 -15.32 5.18 -12.67
CA ALA A 437 -15.45 6.62 -12.86
C ALA A 437 -15.82 6.97 -14.32
N LYS A 438 -15.18 6.35 -15.32
CA LYS A 438 -15.52 6.51 -16.75
C LYS A 438 -16.99 6.15 -17.00
N GLU A 439 -17.46 5.02 -16.46
CA GLU A 439 -18.88 4.61 -16.55
C GLU A 439 -19.85 5.64 -15.94
N LYS A 440 -19.41 6.37 -14.90
CA LYS A 440 -20.20 7.46 -14.29
C LYS A 440 -19.98 8.83 -14.94
N GLY A 441 -19.35 8.88 -16.12
CA GLY A 441 -19.22 10.08 -16.93
C GLY A 441 -17.99 10.93 -16.63
N TYR A 442 -16.98 10.39 -15.95
CA TYR A 442 -15.67 11.05 -15.83
C TYR A 442 -14.91 10.95 -17.18
N ARG A 443 -14.18 12.00 -17.54
CA ARG A 443 -13.34 12.06 -18.74
C ARG A 443 -11.87 12.05 -18.37
N VAL A 444 -11.11 11.05 -18.82
CA VAL A 444 -9.65 11.06 -18.72
C VAL A 444 -9.10 12.17 -19.62
N LEU A 445 -8.36 13.11 -19.05
CA LEU A 445 -7.75 14.22 -19.80
C LEU A 445 -6.30 13.90 -20.19
N LYS A 446 -5.56 13.20 -19.31
CA LYS A 446 -4.16 12.83 -19.55
C LYS A 446 -3.72 11.69 -18.65
N LEU A 447 -2.99 10.71 -19.20
CA LEU A 447 -2.24 9.71 -18.42
C LEU A 447 -0.79 10.20 -18.26
N TYR A 448 -0.25 10.04 -17.06
CA TYR A 448 1.15 10.38 -16.76
C TYR A 448 2.01 9.13 -16.63
N GLU A 449 1.48 8.09 -16.00
CA GLU A 449 2.18 6.81 -15.79
C GLU A 449 1.16 5.72 -15.47
N VAL A 450 1.40 4.51 -15.95
CA VAL A 450 0.62 3.31 -15.65
C VAL A 450 1.57 2.22 -15.16
N TRP A 451 1.21 1.59 -14.04
CA TRP A 451 1.82 0.35 -13.58
C TRP A 451 0.86 -0.77 -13.93
N HIS A 452 1.11 -1.40 -15.08
CA HIS A 452 0.28 -2.47 -15.60
C HIS A 452 0.80 -3.82 -15.12
N PHE A 453 -0.04 -4.62 -14.50
CA PHE A 453 0.27 -6.00 -14.15
C PHE A 453 -0.30 -6.92 -15.25
N PRO A 454 0.56 -7.50 -16.10
CA PRO A 454 0.11 -8.40 -17.17
C PRO A 454 -0.44 -9.70 -16.60
N ASP A 455 0.10 -10.13 -15.46
CA ASP A 455 -0.37 -11.29 -14.73
C ASP A 455 -1.33 -10.88 -13.61
N ASP A 456 -2.40 -11.65 -13.45
CA ASP A 456 -3.37 -11.48 -12.39
C ASP A 456 -4.00 -12.81 -11.99
N THR A 457 -4.79 -12.77 -10.92
CA THR A 457 -5.62 -13.90 -10.52
C THR A 457 -6.96 -13.44 -9.99
N GLN A 458 -7.98 -14.24 -10.26
CA GLN A 458 -9.31 -14.10 -9.69
C GLN A 458 -9.83 -15.50 -9.34
N TYR A 459 -10.63 -15.59 -8.28
CA TYR A 459 -11.32 -16.83 -7.98
C TYR A 459 -12.41 -17.11 -9.02
N ASP A 460 -12.33 -18.29 -9.61
CA ASP A 460 -13.33 -18.79 -10.54
C ASP A 460 -14.39 -19.62 -9.79
N LYS A 461 -15.64 -19.16 -9.89
CA LYS A 461 -16.80 -19.82 -9.27
C LYS A 461 -17.18 -21.12 -9.97
N GLN A 462 -16.89 -21.27 -11.27
CA GLN A 462 -17.24 -22.46 -12.04
C GLN A 462 -16.31 -23.63 -11.69
N THR A 463 -15.00 -23.39 -11.68
CA THR A 463 -14.00 -24.39 -11.34
C THR A 463 -13.72 -24.49 -9.83
N ASN A 464 -14.23 -23.55 -9.03
CA ASN A 464 -13.98 -23.44 -7.59
C ASN A 464 -12.47 -23.35 -7.26
N SER A 465 -11.71 -22.64 -8.08
CA SER A 465 -10.25 -22.58 -8.02
C SER A 465 -9.72 -21.15 -8.24
N GLY A 466 -8.43 -20.95 -8.04
CA GLY A 466 -7.77 -19.65 -8.22
C GLY A 466 -8.03 -18.63 -7.11
N GLY A 467 -7.57 -17.40 -7.33
CA GLY A 467 -7.66 -16.30 -6.38
C GLY A 467 -6.57 -16.32 -5.31
N LEU A 468 -5.93 -15.16 -5.10
CA LEU A 468 -4.74 -15.02 -4.28
C LEU A 468 -4.98 -15.34 -2.79
N PHE A 469 -6.13 -14.92 -2.26
CA PHE A 469 -6.49 -15.08 -0.85
C PHE A 469 -7.58 -16.12 -0.61
N THR A 470 -7.96 -16.90 -1.62
CA THR A 470 -9.11 -17.81 -1.56
C THR A 470 -9.02 -18.79 -0.39
N ASN A 471 -7.92 -19.55 -0.29
CA ASN A 471 -7.77 -20.58 0.74
C ASN A 471 -7.71 -19.96 2.15
N TYR A 472 -7.03 -18.82 2.28
CA TYR A 472 -6.96 -18.06 3.52
C TYR A 472 -8.36 -17.63 3.98
N VAL A 473 -9.13 -16.97 3.10
CA VAL A 473 -10.49 -16.54 3.43
C VAL A 473 -11.39 -17.74 3.74
N GLN A 474 -11.30 -18.82 2.97
CA GLN A 474 -12.12 -20.01 3.21
C GLN A 474 -11.87 -20.64 4.59
N LEU A 475 -10.60 -20.77 4.99
CA LEU A 475 -10.25 -21.33 6.31
C LEU A 475 -10.85 -20.48 7.43
N PHE A 476 -10.56 -19.18 7.47
CA PHE A 476 -11.02 -18.31 8.55
C PHE A 476 -12.54 -18.10 8.53
N PHE A 477 -13.17 -18.14 7.35
CA PHE A 477 -14.62 -18.05 7.24
C PHE A 477 -15.32 -19.34 7.69
N LYS A 478 -14.68 -20.51 7.55
CA LYS A 478 -15.13 -21.77 8.15
C LYS A 478 -15.05 -21.69 9.68
N ILE A 479 -13.89 -21.32 10.23
CA ILE A 479 -13.68 -21.16 11.68
C ILE A 479 -14.71 -20.20 12.28
N LYS A 480 -14.92 -19.04 11.67
CA LYS A 480 -15.93 -18.05 12.10
C LYS A 480 -17.33 -18.66 12.20
N GLN A 481 -17.74 -19.44 11.20
CA GLN A 481 -19.07 -20.07 11.19
C GLN A 481 -19.20 -21.16 12.26
N GLU A 482 -18.17 -21.99 12.43
CA GLU A 482 -18.16 -23.05 13.44
C GLU A 482 -18.19 -22.47 14.87
N ALA A 483 -17.51 -21.34 15.10
CA ALA A 483 -17.51 -20.62 16.37
C ALA A 483 -18.82 -19.86 16.66
N SER A 484 -19.59 -19.49 15.64
CA SER A 484 -20.86 -18.75 15.81
C SER A 484 -22.01 -19.61 16.37
N GLY A 485 -21.77 -20.90 16.61
CA GLY A 485 -22.80 -21.85 17.04
C GLY A 485 -23.78 -22.21 15.92
N PHE A 486 -24.75 -23.06 16.25
CA PHE A 486 -25.76 -23.51 15.28
C PHE A 486 -26.88 -22.47 15.12
N PRO A 487 -27.42 -22.27 13.90
CA PRO A 487 -28.59 -21.43 13.71
C PRO A 487 -29.77 -21.91 14.57
N PRO A 488 -30.61 -21.01 15.13
CA PRO A 488 -31.68 -21.37 16.08
C PRO A 488 -32.71 -22.39 15.57
N HIS A 489 -32.80 -22.55 14.25
CA HIS A 489 -33.72 -23.45 13.54
C HIS A 489 -33.12 -24.83 13.22
N CYS A 490 -31.82 -25.07 13.46
CA CYS A 490 -31.18 -26.39 13.30
C CYS A 490 -31.39 -27.30 14.55
N ARG A 491 -32.59 -27.33 15.12
CA ARG A 491 -32.90 -28.05 16.39
C ARG A 491 -32.99 -29.58 16.28
N LYS A 492 -33.09 -30.14 15.08
CA LYS A 492 -33.14 -31.60 14.85
C LYS A 492 -31.89 -32.04 14.09
N ARG A 493 -30.82 -32.35 14.82
CA ARG A 493 -29.51 -32.66 14.25
C ARG A 493 -29.23 -34.17 14.29
N LYS A 494 -28.56 -34.70 13.25
CA LYS A 494 -27.89 -36.01 13.34
C LYS A 494 -26.58 -35.86 14.12
N LYS A 495 -26.17 -36.87 14.89
CA LYS A 495 -25.05 -36.84 15.86
C LYS A 495 -23.71 -36.30 15.30
N ASN A 496 -23.52 -36.26 13.97
CA ASN A 496 -22.27 -35.88 13.30
C ASN A 496 -22.36 -34.66 12.35
N GLU A 497 -23.48 -33.94 12.23
CA GLU A 497 -23.57 -32.82 11.24
C GLU A 497 -22.82 -31.57 11.69
N THR A 498 -21.96 -30.96 10.90
CA THR A 498 -21.29 -29.70 11.30
C THR A 498 -22.22 -28.49 11.15
N THR A 499 -21.88 -27.35 11.79
CA THR A 499 -22.59 -26.07 11.57
C THR A 499 -22.61 -25.69 10.09
N LEU A 500 -21.54 -26.00 9.37
CA LEU A 500 -21.41 -25.75 7.93
C LEU A 500 -22.37 -26.61 7.09
N ASP A 501 -22.60 -27.87 7.49
CA ASP A 501 -23.57 -28.76 6.81
C ASP A 501 -25.00 -28.25 6.97
N CYS A 502 -25.35 -27.75 8.17
CA CYS A 502 -26.62 -27.06 8.43
C CYS A 502 -26.81 -25.85 7.51
N ILE A 503 -25.79 -24.97 7.42
CA ILE A 503 -25.86 -23.74 6.61
C ILE A 503 -25.94 -24.05 5.11
N LYS A 504 -25.21 -25.05 4.62
CA LYS A 504 -25.26 -25.47 3.21
C LYS A 504 -26.65 -25.95 2.80
N LYS A 505 -27.34 -26.70 3.66
CA LYS A 505 -28.72 -27.16 3.42
C LYS A 505 -29.74 -26.03 3.34
N MET A 506 -29.47 -24.87 3.94
CA MET A 506 -30.37 -23.71 3.88
C MET A 506 -30.19 -22.85 2.64
N LYS A 507 -29.06 -22.97 1.94
CA LYS A 507 -28.72 -22.18 0.74
C LYS A 507 -29.02 -22.91 -0.58
N ALA A 508 -29.24 -24.22 -0.52
CA ALA A 508 -29.88 -25.00 -1.58
C ALA A 508 -31.39 -24.87 -1.43
#